data_AF-A0A6A6E646-F1
#
_entry.id   AF-A0A6A6E646-F1
#
_cell.length_a   1.000
_cell.length_b   1.000
_cell.length_c   1.000
_cell.angle_alpha   90.00
_cell.angle_beta   90.00
_cell.angle_gamma   90.00
#
_symmetry.space_group_name_H-M   'P 1'
#
loop_
_entity.id
_entity.type
_entity.pdbx_description
1 polymer ?
#
loop_
_entity_poly.entity_id
_entity_poly.type
_entity_poly.pdbx_seq_one_letter_code
_entity_poly.pdbx_strand_id
1 'polypeptide(L)'
;MFPFSRNSLLRAANLKCFTNLNKDNCPYQSREIHVNDPEFYDGTYTGYSRRRKKDPKWTTVASAPLSTVSTVNNIHHPVRTSILKNLFSKQSIVQLEAYFKGKLKCCEETRGIL
;
A
#
# COMPACT_ATOMS: atom_id res chain seq x y z
N MET A 1 -1.42 8.80 -31.76
CA MET A 1 -2.77 8.25 -31.99
C MET A 1 -2.59 6.76 -32.28
N PHE A 2 -2.65 5.92 -31.25
CA PHE A 2 -2.55 4.47 -31.40
C PHE A 2 -3.89 3.85 -31.02
N PRO A 3 -4.54 3.10 -31.93
CA PRO A 3 -5.83 2.50 -31.68
C PRO A 3 -5.61 1.19 -30.92
N PHE A 4 -5.76 1.19 -29.60
CA PHE A 4 -5.89 -0.06 -28.86
C PHE A 4 -7.35 -0.53 -28.97
N SER A 5 -7.53 -1.48 -29.89
CA SER A 5 -8.70 -2.32 -30.09
C SER A 5 -9.24 -2.86 -28.76
N ARG A 6 -10.56 -2.77 -28.57
CA ARG A 6 -11.30 -3.20 -27.37
C ARG A 6 -11.31 -4.71 -27.10
N ASN A 7 -10.57 -5.52 -27.86
CA ASN A 7 -10.69 -6.99 -27.82
C ASN A 7 -9.49 -7.76 -27.23
N SER A 8 -8.54 -7.10 -26.56
CA SER A 8 -7.37 -7.80 -25.97
C SER A 8 -7.50 -8.10 -24.45
N LEU A 9 -8.60 -7.74 -23.80
CA LEU A 9 -8.78 -7.90 -22.34
C LEU A 9 -9.39 -9.23 -21.90
N LEU A 10 -9.54 -10.21 -22.81
CA LEU A 10 -10.02 -11.56 -22.47
C LEU A 10 -8.94 -12.64 -22.68
N ARG A 11 -7.66 -12.30 -22.52
CA ARG A 11 -6.65 -13.32 -22.22
C ARG A 11 -6.57 -13.50 -20.71
N ALA A 12 -7.51 -14.31 -20.22
CA ALA A 12 -7.42 -15.14 -19.02
C ALA A 12 -6.48 -14.64 -17.92
N ALA A 13 -6.79 -13.49 -17.32
CA ALA A 13 -6.39 -13.27 -15.94
C ALA A 13 -7.15 -14.32 -15.12
N ASN A 14 -6.42 -15.25 -14.51
CA ASN A 14 -6.96 -16.17 -13.52
C ASN A 14 -7.43 -15.36 -12.30
N LEU A 15 -8.64 -14.80 -12.42
CA LEU A 15 -9.37 -14.13 -11.36
C LEU A 15 -9.81 -15.20 -10.37
N LYS A 16 -8.90 -15.58 -9.47
CA LYS A 16 -9.23 -16.42 -8.32
C LYS A 16 -9.48 -15.50 -7.14
N CYS A 17 -10.68 -15.65 -6.57
CA CYS A 17 -11.00 -15.11 -5.27
C CYS A 17 -9.96 -15.55 -4.25
N PHE A 18 -9.48 -14.60 -3.44
CA PHE A 18 -8.28 -14.75 -2.61
C PHE A 18 -8.43 -15.76 -1.47
N THR A 19 -9.63 -16.29 -1.27
CA THR A 19 -9.94 -17.27 -0.25
C THR A 19 -10.18 -18.63 -0.89
N ASN A 20 -9.74 -19.71 -0.24
CA ASN A 20 -10.18 -21.10 -0.47
C ASN A 20 -11.69 -21.29 -0.15
N LEU A 21 -12.53 -20.37 -0.58
CA LEU A 21 -13.97 -20.46 -0.52
C LEU A 21 -14.45 -20.78 -1.93
N ASN A 22 -15.42 -21.71 -2.00
CA ASN A 22 -16.01 -22.20 -3.23
C ASN A 22 -16.26 -21.05 -4.22
N LYS A 23 -15.82 -21.27 -5.46
CA LYS A 23 -15.86 -20.33 -6.58
C LYS A 23 -17.26 -19.74 -6.83
N ASP A 24 -18.29 -20.41 -6.33
CA ASP A 24 -19.70 -20.09 -6.50
C ASP A 24 -20.23 -19.01 -5.53
N ASN A 25 -19.43 -18.57 -4.55
CA ASN A 25 -19.89 -17.64 -3.52
C ASN A 25 -18.96 -16.44 -3.34
N CYS A 26 -18.38 -15.97 -4.44
CA CYS A 26 -17.60 -14.75 -4.42
C CYS A 26 -18.51 -13.55 -4.72
N PRO A 27 -18.84 -12.70 -3.74
CA PRO A 27 -19.63 -11.51 -4.01
C PRO A 27 -18.78 -10.66 -4.96
N TYR A 28 -19.22 -10.56 -6.21
CA TYR A 28 -18.60 -9.73 -7.22
C TYR A 28 -18.61 -8.29 -6.71
N GLN A 29 -17.54 -7.87 -6.02
CA GLN A 29 -17.31 -6.50 -5.63
C GLN A 29 -17.04 -5.76 -6.93
N SER A 30 -18.07 -5.17 -7.53
CA SER A 30 -18.10 -4.71 -8.93
C SER A 30 -17.04 -3.67 -9.35
N ARG A 31 -16.17 -3.26 -8.42
CA ARG A 31 -15.08 -2.31 -8.62
C ARG A 31 -13.70 -2.81 -8.17
N GLU A 32 -13.62 -3.99 -7.54
CA GLU A 32 -12.38 -4.50 -6.96
C GLU A 32 -11.98 -5.81 -7.65
N ILE A 33 -10.73 -5.86 -8.12
CA ILE A 33 -10.18 -7.01 -8.84
C ILE A 33 -9.11 -7.62 -7.97
N HIS A 34 -9.30 -8.88 -7.59
CA HIS A 34 -8.32 -9.64 -6.82
C HIS A 34 -7.42 -10.39 -7.79
N VAL A 35 -6.11 -10.14 -7.71
CA VAL A 35 -5.12 -10.84 -8.54
C VAL A 35 -4.20 -11.64 -7.65
N ASN A 36 -4.15 -12.96 -7.88
CA ASN A 36 -3.35 -13.91 -7.11
C ASN A 36 -2.11 -14.39 -7.90
N ASP A 37 -1.62 -13.54 -8.81
CA ASP A 37 -0.50 -13.87 -9.69
C ASP A 37 0.73 -13.06 -9.28
N PRO A 38 1.83 -13.71 -8.85
CA PRO A 38 3.10 -13.05 -8.53
C PRO A 38 3.65 -12.19 -9.68
N GLU A 39 3.51 -12.64 -10.93
CA GLU A 39 4.02 -11.91 -12.10
C GLU A 39 3.28 -10.58 -12.32
N PHE A 40 2.05 -10.48 -11.81
CA PHE A 40 1.24 -9.28 -11.90
C PHE A 40 1.62 -8.20 -10.89
N TYR A 41 2.40 -8.53 -9.85
CA TYR A 41 2.84 -7.54 -8.85
C TYR A 41 3.71 -6.46 -9.47
N ASP A 42 4.65 -6.84 -10.33
CA ASP A 42 5.53 -5.88 -11.02
C ASP A 42 4.75 -4.96 -11.96
N GLY A 43 3.59 -5.39 -12.46
CA GLY A 43 2.68 -4.61 -13.31
C GLY A 43 1.69 -3.72 -12.54
N THR A 44 1.34 -4.08 -11.31
CA THR A 44 0.41 -3.34 -10.44
C THR A 44 1.10 -2.33 -9.55
N TYR A 45 2.21 -2.72 -8.94
CA TYR A 45 3.06 -1.89 -8.07
C TYR A 45 4.29 -1.36 -8.82
N THR A 46 4.09 -0.95 -10.06
CA THR A 46 5.16 -0.42 -10.93
C THR A 46 5.79 0.84 -10.37
N GLY A 47 7.07 1.07 -10.69
CA GLY A 47 7.78 2.31 -10.36
C GLY A 47 7.18 3.59 -10.96
N TYR A 48 7.81 4.72 -10.63
CA TYR A 48 7.35 6.09 -10.92
C TYR A 48 7.00 6.38 -12.39
N SER A 49 7.47 5.56 -13.34
CA SER A 49 7.23 5.70 -14.78
C SER A 49 5.76 5.54 -15.17
N ARG A 50 4.96 4.75 -14.44
CA ARG A 50 3.52 4.60 -14.70
C ARG A 50 2.68 5.37 -13.69
N ARG A 51 1.97 6.39 -14.18
CA ARG A 51 1.09 7.20 -13.33
C ARG A 51 -0.22 6.47 -13.02
N ARG A 52 -0.47 6.18 -11.75
CA ARG A 52 -1.69 5.52 -11.24
C ARG A 52 -2.31 6.35 -10.13
N LYS A 53 -3.64 6.31 -10.00
CA LYS A 53 -4.37 6.95 -8.89
C LYS A 53 -4.89 5.86 -7.95
N LYS A 54 -4.90 6.16 -6.65
CA LYS A 54 -5.57 5.32 -5.65
C LYS A 54 -7.09 5.39 -5.88
N ASP A 55 -7.84 4.35 -5.52
CA ASP A 55 -9.29 4.40 -5.55
C ASP A 55 -9.80 5.40 -4.49
N PRO A 56 -10.60 6.42 -4.87
CA PRO A 56 -11.17 7.39 -3.93
C PRO A 56 -11.93 6.75 -2.76
N LYS A 57 -12.63 5.63 -2.98
CA LYS A 57 -13.39 4.92 -1.94
C LYS A 57 -12.47 4.43 -0.81
N TRP A 58 -11.26 4.01 -1.16
CA TRP A 58 -10.24 3.56 -0.22
C TRP A 58 -9.51 4.71 0.48
N THR A 59 -9.65 5.94 0.01
CA THR A 59 -9.08 7.12 0.68
C THR A 59 -9.98 7.71 1.77
N THR A 60 -11.29 7.45 1.69
CA THR A 60 -12.26 7.91 2.69
C THR A 60 -12.07 7.24 4.05
N VAL A 61 -11.59 5.98 4.08
CA VAL A 61 -11.38 5.20 5.32
C VAL A 61 -10.45 5.89 6.31
N ALA A 62 -9.44 6.61 5.81
CA ALA A 62 -8.45 7.27 6.65
C ALA A 62 -8.96 8.58 7.29
N SER A 63 -10.20 9.04 6.99
CA SER A 63 -10.82 10.28 7.50
C SER A 63 -9.98 11.57 7.35
N ALA A 64 -8.88 11.49 6.59
CA ALA A 64 -7.89 12.55 6.44
C ALA A 64 -7.54 12.70 4.95
N PRO A 65 -8.43 13.31 4.14
CA PRO A 65 -8.31 13.33 2.67
C PRO A 65 -7.07 14.09 2.17
N LEU A 66 -6.51 14.98 2.99
CA LEU A 66 -5.30 15.75 2.67
C LEU A 66 -4.00 15.10 3.18
N SER A 67 -4.08 13.98 3.90
CA SER A 67 -2.89 13.27 4.37
C SER A 67 -2.11 12.64 3.21
N THR A 68 -0.82 12.40 3.42
CA THR A 68 0.04 11.67 2.48
C THR A 68 -0.54 10.30 2.11
N VAL A 69 -1.11 9.58 3.08
CA VAL A 69 -1.65 8.22 2.93
C VAL A 69 -2.98 8.17 2.15
N SER A 70 -3.77 9.24 2.23
CA SER A 70 -5.07 9.35 1.55
C SER A 70 -5.00 10.11 0.22
N THR A 71 -3.80 10.46 -0.23
CA THR A 71 -3.66 11.26 -1.46
C THR A 71 -4.00 10.42 -2.69
N VAL A 72 -5.11 10.74 -3.36
CA VAL A 72 -5.55 10.06 -4.60
C VAL A 72 -4.63 10.40 -5.79
N ASN A 73 -4.14 11.64 -5.85
CA ASN A 73 -3.38 12.14 -6.98
C ASN A 73 -1.91 11.70 -6.94
N ASN A 74 -1.46 11.07 -8.02
CA ASN A 74 -0.08 10.57 -8.16
C ASN A 74 1.01 11.65 -8.10
N ILE A 75 0.70 12.90 -8.42
CA ILE A 75 1.70 13.98 -8.40
C ILE A 75 1.91 14.49 -6.97
N HIS A 76 0.84 14.56 -6.18
CA HIS A 76 0.91 15.07 -4.81
C HIS A 76 1.51 14.05 -3.85
N HIS A 77 1.31 12.75 -4.08
CA HIS A 77 1.82 11.72 -3.19
C HIS A 77 3.36 11.78 -3.04
N PRO A 78 4.19 11.77 -4.11
CA PRO A 78 5.65 11.92 -4.00
C PRO A 78 6.10 13.18 -3.27
N VAL A 79 5.42 14.30 -3.51
CA VAL A 79 5.72 15.61 -2.87
C VAL A 79 5.40 15.56 -1.38
N ARG A 80 4.27 14.95 -0.99
CA ARG A 80 3.89 14.81 0.42
C ARG A 80 4.78 13.79 1.13
N THR A 81 5.17 12.71 0.45
CA THR A 81 6.09 11.70 1.00
C THR A 81 7.52 12.22 1.13
N SER A 82 7.99 13.10 0.25
CA SER A 82 9.38 13.61 0.31
C SER A 82 9.68 14.33 1.62
N ILE A 83 8.70 15.03 2.18
CA ILE A 83 8.79 15.70 3.49
C ILE A 83 9.06 14.68 4.61
N LEU A 84 8.41 13.50 4.55
CA LEU A 84 8.54 12.45 5.56
C LEU A 84 9.84 11.63 5.40
N LYS A 85 10.46 11.62 4.22
CA LYS A 85 11.65 10.76 3.96
C LYS A 85 12.79 10.99 4.94
N ASN A 86 12.99 12.23 5.39
CA ASN A 86 14.06 12.57 6.32
C ASN A 86 13.83 11.95 7.71
N LEU A 87 12.57 11.87 8.14
CA LEU A 87 12.19 11.29 9.43
C LEU A 87 12.36 9.76 9.46
N PHE A 88 12.23 9.10 8.31
CA PHE A 88 12.37 7.65 8.14
C PHE A 88 13.64 7.26 7.39
N SER A 89 14.70 8.07 7.51
CA SER A 89 16.02 7.71 6.98
C SER A 89 16.69 6.66 7.87
N LYS A 90 17.64 5.89 7.33
CA LYS A 90 18.43 4.95 8.15
C LYS A 90 19.11 5.67 9.32
N GLN A 91 19.64 6.87 9.07
CA GLN A 91 20.30 7.68 10.09
C GLN A 91 19.35 8.11 11.21
N SER A 92 18.16 8.62 10.87
CA SER A 92 17.17 9.02 11.88
C SER A 92 16.66 7.83 12.70
N ILE A 93 16.49 6.66 12.07
CA ILE A 93 16.11 5.43 12.77
C ILE A 93 17.22 5.00 13.75
N VAL A 94 18.48 5.01 13.34
CA VAL A 94 19.61 4.64 14.22
C VAL A 94 19.75 5.61 15.40
N GLN A 95 19.53 6.91 15.18
CA GLN A 95 19.52 7.89 16.27
C GLN A 95 18.38 7.63 17.27
N LEU A 96 17.20 7.25 16.78
CA LEU A 96 16.06 6.91 17.62
C LEU A 96 16.23 5.56 18.35
N GLU A 97 17.04 4.65 17.80
CA GLU A 97 17.29 3.32 18.39
C GLU A 97 17.82 3.43 19.84
N ALA A 98 18.73 4.37 20.10
CA ALA A 98 19.28 4.58 21.44
C ALA A 98 18.19 5.02 22.45
N TYR A 99 17.26 5.87 22.02
CA TYR A 99 16.12 6.30 22.83
C TYR A 99 15.19 5.12 23.16
N PHE A 100 14.87 4.29 22.17
CA PHE A 100 14.02 3.11 22.38
C PHE A 100 14.68 2.08 23.30
N LYS A 101 15.98 1.81 23.14
CA LYS A 101 16.74 0.92 24.04
C LYS A 101 16.73 1.42 25.49
N GLY A 102 16.86 2.73 25.71
CA GLY A 102 16.75 3.32 27.04
C GLY A 102 15.36 3.11 27.68
N LYS A 103 14.28 3.18 26.89
CA LYS A 103 12.92 2.90 27.36
C LYS A 103 12.67 1.42 27.63
N LEU A 104 13.20 0.53 26.80
CA LEU A 104 13.09 -0.92 27.02
C LEU A 104 13.76 -1.33 28.33
N LYS A 105 14.98 -0.81 28.60
CA LYS A 105 15.68 -1.05 29.86
C LYS A 105 14.85 -0.60 31.07
N CYS A 106 14.27 0.60 31.01
CA CYS A 106 13.39 1.11 32.06
C CYS A 106 12.18 0.18 32.30
N CYS A 107 11.58 -0.36 31.23
CA CYS A 107 10.46 -1.30 31.33
C CYS A 107 10.87 -2.68 31.86
N GLU A 108 12.07 -3.17 31.55
CA GLU A 108 12.61 -4.42 32.09
C GLU A 108 12.94 -4.30 33.57
N GLU A 109 13.50 -3.17 34.00
CA GLU A 109 13.75 -2.86 35.41
C GLU A 109 12.45 -2.81 36.23
N THR A 110 11.35 -2.28 35.66
CA THR A 110 10.02 -2.32 36.29
C THR A 110 9.34 -3.70 36.26
N ARG A 111 9.79 -4.64 35.41
CA ARG A 111 9.28 -6.02 35.39
C ARG A 111 10.00 -6.94 36.40
N GLY A 112 11.12 -6.51 36.96
CA GLY A 112 11.89 -7.24 37.97
C GLY A 112 11.64 -6.80 39.41
N ILE A 113 10.63 -5.97 39.68
CA ILE A 113 10.25 -5.54 41.02
C ILE A 113 8.76 -5.86 41.24
N LEU A 114 8.50 -7.14 41.55
CA LEU A 114 7.87 -7.63 42.77
C LEU A 114 8.26 -9.09 42.94
#